data_AF-A0A0E0B432-F1
#
_entry.id   AF-A0A0E0B432-F1
#
_cell.length_a   1.000
_cell.length_b   1.000
_cell.length_c   1.000
_cell.angle_alpha   90.00
_cell.angle_beta   90.00
_cell.angle_gamma   90.00
#
_symmetry.space_group_name_H-M   'P 1'
#
loop_
_entity.id
_entity.type
_entity.pdbx_description
1 polymer ?
#
loop_
_entity_poly.entity_id
_entity_poly.type
_entity_poly.pdbx_seq_one_letter_code
_entity_poly.pdbx_strand_id
1 'polypeptide(L)'
;MGLKLRRLAATLLSSPGANSSPASAADAHQAVARATAHHPPAAPPAAHHLDALLAFGRGSRLSASALATALTDRLRAAASGNGDAAVALKCLVLLRILLARGAFILRDQLVAALVRHPASGRNPLALAAFPLGRSFAAATWVRFSARLLELLLLLPDSSHDAADADYLIALPNPHVIAELSAYASVADAVRQAPPPSSAPQHNGLIWELIRLAEEDRVAAERNIAARVHEMGERLATLTLADAVELVCVLRQVEESTSSPADWKWAGLDEAVVGEARRLRERAEEVVLRRTEQERRLVRRGTAGSMSVRVLTGGGGCGEAVRFGSTRWSSTRR
;
A
#
# COMPACT_ATOMS: atom_id res chain seq x y z
N MET A 1 -51.28 24.33 -22.23
CA MET A 1 -50.24 25.37 -22.08
C MET A 1 -48.96 24.92 -21.34
N GLY A 2 -48.77 23.64 -20.95
CA GLY A 2 -47.64 23.21 -20.10
C GLY A 2 -46.37 22.67 -20.77
N LEU A 3 -46.36 22.41 -22.09
CA LEU A 3 -45.19 21.82 -22.77
C LEU A 3 -44.13 22.85 -23.18
N LYS A 4 -44.51 24.12 -23.34
CA LYS A 4 -43.59 25.21 -23.72
C LYS A 4 -42.74 25.67 -22.53
N LEU A 5 -43.28 25.63 -21.30
CA LEU A 5 -42.56 25.96 -20.07
C LEU A 5 -41.50 24.91 -19.70
N ARG A 6 -41.75 23.62 -19.95
CA ARG A 6 -40.73 22.57 -19.73
C ARG A 6 -39.56 22.67 -20.70
N ARG A 7 -39.79 23.08 -21.95
CA ARG A 7 -38.69 23.34 -22.91
C ARG A 7 -37.89 24.59 -22.54
N LEU A 8 -38.55 25.63 -22.03
CA LEU A 8 -37.88 26.85 -21.56
C LEU A 8 -37.07 26.61 -20.27
N ALA A 9 -37.56 25.78 -19.35
CA ALA A 9 -36.81 25.36 -18.17
C ALA A 9 -35.57 24.51 -18.52
N ALA A 10 -35.67 23.65 -19.55
CA ALA A 10 -34.53 22.87 -20.04
C ALA A 10 -33.45 23.76 -20.71
N THR A 11 -33.86 24.83 -21.40
CA THR A 11 -32.92 25.80 -22.00
C THR A 11 -32.35 26.81 -21.00
N LEU A 12 -33.07 27.13 -19.92
CA LEU A 12 -32.59 28.07 -18.88
C LEU A 12 -31.65 27.41 -17.85
N LEU A 13 -31.69 26.08 -17.70
CA LEU A 13 -30.63 25.33 -17.00
C LEU A 13 -29.36 25.17 -17.84
N SER A 14 -29.40 25.54 -19.12
CA SER A 14 -28.25 25.56 -20.03
C SER A 14 -27.79 27.00 -20.20
N SER A 15 -27.20 27.58 -19.15
CA SER A 15 -26.57 28.90 -19.25
C SER A 15 -25.28 28.80 -20.09
N PRO A 16 -25.05 29.68 -21.09
CA PRO A 16 -23.80 29.76 -21.82
C PRO A 16 -22.82 30.63 -21.02
N GLY A 17 -22.15 30.01 -20.05
CA GLY A 17 -21.14 30.66 -19.24
C GLY A 17 -20.30 29.61 -18.52
N ALA A 18 -19.04 29.49 -18.92
CA ALA A 18 -18.02 28.48 -18.55
C ALA A 18 -18.10 27.15 -19.31
N ASN A 19 -17.22 27.02 -20.32
CA ASN A 19 -16.91 25.78 -21.02
C ASN A 19 -16.33 24.74 -20.06
N SER A 20 -17.17 23.86 -19.52
CA SER A 20 -16.78 22.50 -19.16
C SER A 20 -18.05 21.65 -19.01
N SER A 21 -18.50 21.06 -20.11
CA SER A 21 -19.31 19.84 -20.02
C SER A 21 -18.61 18.86 -19.07
N PRO A 22 -19.34 18.06 -18.26
CA PRO A 22 -18.69 16.98 -17.53
C PRO A 22 -17.97 16.13 -18.59
N ALA A 23 -16.65 16.05 -18.49
CA ALA A 23 -15.85 15.35 -19.49
C ALA A 23 -16.45 13.95 -19.66
N SER A 24 -16.94 13.66 -20.87
CA SER A 24 -17.65 12.42 -21.17
C SER A 24 -16.68 11.26 -21.01
N ALA A 25 -17.19 10.04 -20.79
CA ALA A 25 -16.35 8.84 -20.79
C ALA A 25 -15.51 8.73 -22.09
N ALA A 26 -16.07 9.18 -23.22
CA ALA A 26 -15.34 9.28 -24.48
C ALA A 26 -14.15 10.25 -24.42
N ASP A 27 -14.32 11.40 -23.79
CA ASP A 27 -13.25 12.41 -23.62
C ASP A 27 -12.13 11.88 -22.72
N ALA A 28 -12.51 11.16 -21.64
CA ALA A 28 -11.57 10.49 -20.76
C ALA A 28 -10.74 9.42 -21.50
N HIS A 29 -11.40 8.53 -22.25
CA HIS A 29 -10.70 7.53 -23.07
C HIS A 29 -9.79 8.17 -24.12
N GLN A 30 -10.23 9.25 -24.77
CA GLN A 30 -9.42 9.95 -25.77
C GLN A 30 -8.20 10.64 -25.12
N ALA A 31 -8.37 11.31 -23.97
CA ALA A 31 -7.29 11.94 -23.24
C ALA A 31 -6.24 10.91 -22.80
N VAL A 32 -6.68 9.77 -22.25
CA VAL A 32 -5.79 8.66 -21.87
C VAL A 32 -5.08 8.07 -23.09
N ALA A 33 -5.78 7.85 -24.20
CA ALA A 33 -5.17 7.29 -25.41
C ALA A 33 -4.07 8.21 -25.98
N ARG A 34 -4.27 9.53 -25.94
CA ARG A 34 -3.26 10.51 -26.35
C ARG A 34 -2.05 10.51 -25.41
N ALA A 35 -2.31 10.52 -24.10
CA ALA A 35 -1.24 10.51 -23.08
C ALA A 35 -0.43 9.20 -23.08
N THR A 36 -1.03 8.09 -23.52
CA THR A 36 -0.45 6.74 -23.54
C THR A 36 -0.26 6.19 -24.96
N ALA A 37 0.00 7.09 -25.91
CA ALA A 37 0.24 6.71 -27.31
C ALA A 37 1.46 5.79 -27.44
N HIS A 38 1.42 4.87 -28.40
CA HIS A 38 2.49 3.88 -28.64
C HIS A 38 3.81 4.52 -29.08
N HIS A 39 3.74 5.65 -29.79
CA HIS A 39 4.90 6.37 -30.33
C HIS A 39 4.98 7.80 -29.77
N PRO A 40 6.15 8.27 -29.30
CA PRO A 40 7.40 7.52 -29.13
C PRO A 40 7.34 6.58 -27.91
N PRO A 41 7.90 5.35 -27.99
CA PRO A 41 7.79 4.35 -26.91
C PRO A 41 8.59 4.72 -25.66
N ALA A 42 9.68 5.49 -25.83
CA ALA A 42 10.63 5.85 -24.78
C ALA A 42 10.35 7.22 -24.12
N ALA A 43 9.37 7.98 -24.63
CA ALA A 43 9.08 9.32 -24.14
C ALA A 43 8.09 9.27 -22.97
N PRO A 44 8.35 9.99 -21.86
CA PRO A 44 7.36 10.14 -20.80
C PRO A 44 6.14 10.92 -21.29
N PRO A 45 4.98 10.81 -20.60
CA PRO A 45 3.80 11.61 -20.94
C PRO A 45 4.11 13.11 -20.89
N ALA A 46 3.70 13.85 -21.92
CA ALA A 46 3.94 15.29 -21.99
C ALA A 46 3.17 16.06 -20.90
N ALA A 47 3.75 17.16 -20.41
CA ALA A 47 3.18 17.96 -19.32
C ALA A 47 1.73 18.40 -19.59
N HIS A 48 1.43 18.86 -20.80
CA HIS A 48 0.08 19.29 -21.18
C HIS A 48 -0.95 18.14 -21.15
N HIS A 49 -0.53 16.90 -21.44
CA HIS A 49 -1.41 15.74 -21.29
C HIS A 49 -1.67 15.46 -19.81
N LEU A 50 -0.66 15.56 -18.96
CA LEU A 50 -0.82 15.41 -17.53
C LEU A 50 -1.77 16.47 -16.94
N ASP A 51 -1.62 17.74 -17.33
CA ASP A 51 -2.48 18.83 -16.87
C ASP A 51 -3.95 18.60 -17.28
N ALA A 52 -4.17 18.10 -18.50
CA ALA A 52 -5.50 17.72 -18.98
C ALA A 52 -6.10 16.58 -18.14
N LEU A 53 -5.32 15.56 -17.77
CA LEU A 53 -5.78 14.46 -16.92
C LEU A 53 -6.07 14.93 -15.49
N LEU A 54 -5.22 15.80 -14.92
CA LEU A 54 -5.45 16.40 -13.60
C LEU A 54 -6.73 17.24 -13.55
N ALA A 55 -7.12 17.87 -14.67
CA ALA A 55 -8.34 18.66 -14.76
C ALA A 55 -9.62 17.83 -14.53
N PHE A 56 -9.63 16.52 -14.84
CA PHE A 56 -10.78 15.65 -14.54
C PHE A 56 -11.10 15.57 -13.05
N GLY A 57 -10.09 15.74 -12.20
CA GLY A 57 -10.23 15.77 -10.74
C GLY A 57 -10.79 17.06 -10.17
N ARG A 58 -10.75 18.16 -10.94
CA ARG A 58 -11.37 19.45 -10.57
C ARG A 58 -12.86 19.52 -10.92
N GLY A 59 -13.33 18.57 -11.73
CA GLY A 59 -14.73 18.43 -12.10
C GLY A 59 -15.53 17.61 -11.08
N SER A 60 -16.44 16.78 -11.59
CA SER A 60 -17.29 15.92 -10.77
C SER A 60 -16.65 14.56 -10.47
N ARG A 61 -17.18 13.86 -9.45
CA ARG A 61 -16.85 12.43 -9.17
C ARG A 61 -17.04 11.54 -10.41
N LEU A 62 -18.05 11.82 -11.25
CA LEU A 62 -18.31 11.06 -12.48
C LEU A 62 -17.18 11.24 -13.51
N SER A 63 -16.68 12.46 -13.68
CA SER A 63 -15.55 12.78 -14.56
C SER A 63 -14.27 12.08 -14.07
N ALA A 64 -13.97 12.14 -12.77
CA ALA A 64 -12.84 11.44 -12.16
C ALA A 64 -12.94 9.91 -12.29
N SER A 65 -14.14 9.36 -12.05
CA SER A 65 -14.43 7.93 -12.22
C SER A 65 -14.23 7.48 -13.67
N ALA A 66 -14.73 8.25 -14.65
CA ALA A 66 -14.53 7.96 -16.07
C ALA A 66 -13.04 7.94 -16.45
N LEU A 67 -12.23 8.85 -15.91
CA LEU A 67 -10.78 8.83 -16.09
C LEU A 67 -10.13 7.59 -15.46
N ALA A 68 -10.51 7.23 -14.23
CA ALA A 68 -9.98 6.05 -13.54
C ALA A 68 -10.31 4.76 -14.32
N THR A 69 -11.55 4.61 -14.81
CA THR A 69 -11.95 3.50 -15.67
C THR A 69 -11.15 3.49 -16.98
N ALA A 70 -10.99 4.64 -17.65
CA ALA A 70 -10.23 4.73 -18.88
C ALA A 70 -8.75 4.31 -18.72
N LEU A 71 -8.10 4.69 -17.61
CA LEU A 71 -6.73 4.30 -17.31
C LEU A 71 -6.60 2.81 -16.99
N THR A 72 -7.51 2.26 -16.16
CA THR A 72 -7.48 0.84 -15.81
C THR A 72 -7.78 -0.06 -17.01
N ASP A 73 -8.71 0.35 -17.88
CA ASP A 73 -9.00 -0.36 -19.14
C ASP A 73 -7.81 -0.30 -20.11
N ARG A 74 -7.17 0.87 -20.24
CA ARG A 74 -5.96 1.02 -21.08
C ARG A 74 -4.81 0.15 -20.57
N LEU A 75 -4.57 0.12 -19.25
CA LEU A 75 -3.55 -0.73 -18.64
C LEU A 75 -3.84 -2.22 -18.87
N ARG A 76 -5.10 -2.64 -18.69
CA ARG A 76 -5.53 -4.03 -18.92
C ARG A 76 -5.36 -4.43 -20.39
N ALA A 77 -5.76 -3.56 -21.31
CA ALA A 77 -5.57 -3.80 -22.74
C ALA A 77 -4.07 -3.92 -23.09
N ALA A 78 -3.23 -3.04 -22.53
CA ALA A 78 -1.78 -3.09 -22.72
C ALA A 78 -1.13 -4.34 -22.11
N ALA A 79 -1.72 -4.93 -21.07
CA ALA A 79 -1.26 -6.17 -20.44
C ALA A 79 -1.79 -7.45 -21.12
N SER A 80 -2.83 -7.36 -21.94
CA SER A 80 -3.45 -8.50 -22.62
C SER A 80 -2.71 -8.88 -23.92
N GLY A 81 -2.60 -10.18 -24.21
CA GLY A 81 -2.01 -10.68 -25.46
C GLY A 81 -0.50 -10.42 -25.57
N ASN A 82 -0.06 -9.83 -26.68
CA ASN A 82 1.35 -9.54 -26.98
C ASN A 82 1.83 -8.23 -26.31
N GLY A 83 1.48 -8.03 -25.04
CA GLY A 83 1.40 -6.77 -24.31
C GLY A 83 2.40 -5.66 -24.70
N ASP A 84 1.89 -4.43 -24.83
CA ASP A 84 2.71 -3.26 -25.12
C ASP A 84 3.26 -2.64 -23.83
N ALA A 85 4.51 -2.98 -23.53
CA ALA A 85 5.21 -2.49 -22.35
C ALA A 85 5.32 -0.96 -22.30
N ALA A 86 5.45 -0.26 -23.44
CA ALA A 86 5.56 1.19 -23.45
C ALA A 86 4.25 1.85 -23.00
N VAL A 87 3.12 1.36 -23.49
CA VAL A 87 1.80 1.85 -23.06
C VAL A 87 1.53 1.52 -21.60
N ALA A 88 1.85 0.31 -21.16
CA ALA A 88 1.68 -0.09 -19.77
C ALA A 88 2.51 0.80 -18.82
N LEU A 89 3.78 1.04 -19.15
CA LEU A 89 4.63 1.94 -18.36
C LEU A 89 4.10 3.38 -18.33
N LYS A 90 3.63 3.92 -19.46
CA LYS A 90 2.99 5.26 -19.49
C LYS A 90 1.76 5.31 -18.58
N CYS A 91 0.93 4.26 -18.58
CA CYS A 91 -0.21 4.18 -17.68
C CYS A 91 0.25 4.18 -16.21
N LEU A 92 1.28 3.40 -15.85
CA LEU A 92 1.79 3.33 -14.49
C LEU A 92 2.41 4.65 -14.02
N VAL A 93 3.19 5.33 -14.88
CA VAL A 93 3.71 6.68 -14.63
C VAL A 93 2.56 7.66 -14.37
N LEU A 94 1.55 7.68 -15.24
CA LEU A 94 0.39 8.56 -15.08
C LEU A 94 -0.36 8.25 -13.78
N LEU A 95 -0.66 6.99 -13.50
CA LEU A 95 -1.34 6.58 -12.26
C LEU A 95 -0.58 7.06 -11.02
N ARG A 96 0.74 6.86 -10.98
CA ARG A 96 1.59 7.30 -9.86
C ARG A 96 1.59 8.82 -9.69
N ILE A 97 1.69 9.58 -10.79
CA ILE A 97 1.67 11.05 -10.74
C ILE A 97 0.28 11.56 -10.31
N LEU A 98 -0.79 10.99 -10.85
CA LEU A 98 -2.16 11.38 -10.51
C LEU A 98 -2.52 11.04 -9.06
N LEU A 99 -2.00 9.94 -8.51
CA LEU A 99 -2.15 9.63 -7.08
C LEU A 99 -1.41 10.62 -6.18
N ALA A 100 -0.27 11.17 -6.60
CA ALA A 100 0.47 12.14 -5.79
C ALA A 100 -0.02 13.58 -5.97
N ARG A 101 -0.46 13.98 -7.17
CA ARG A 101 -0.78 15.38 -7.51
C ARG A 101 -2.26 15.63 -7.79
N GLY A 102 -3.06 14.58 -7.89
CA GLY A 102 -4.50 14.68 -8.17
C GLY A 102 -5.25 15.33 -7.01
N ALA A 103 -6.35 16.02 -7.35
CA ALA A 103 -7.30 16.46 -6.34
C ALA A 103 -7.90 15.26 -5.61
N PHE A 104 -8.38 15.47 -4.37
CA PHE A 104 -8.97 14.43 -3.52
C PHE A 104 -9.99 13.56 -4.27
N ILE A 105 -10.91 14.17 -5.04
CA ILE A 105 -11.92 13.45 -5.83
C ILE A 105 -11.27 12.47 -6.82
N LEU A 106 -10.20 12.87 -7.50
CA LEU A 106 -9.52 12.00 -8.45
C LEU A 106 -8.78 10.87 -7.74
N ARG A 107 -8.08 11.18 -6.65
CA ARG A 107 -7.34 10.19 -5.86
C ARG A 107 -8.27 9.12 -5.31
N ASP A 108 -9.39 9.53 -4.72
CA ASP A 108 -10.45 8.64 -4.22
C ASP A 108 -10.96 7.67 -5.30
N GLN A 109 -11.29 8.19 -6.48
CA GLN A 109 -11.77 7.36 -7.59
C GLN A 109 -10.68 6.45 -8.17
N LEU A 110 -9.41 6.89 -8.19
CA LEU A 110 -8.28 6.05 -8.61
C LEU A 110 -8.03 4.91 -7.62
N VAL A 111 -8.01 5.18 -6.32
CA VAL A 111 -7.84 4.15 -5.29
C VAL A 111 -8.97 3.13 -5.41
N ALA A 112 -10.22 3.58 -5.50
CA ALA A 112 -11.37 2.69 -5.66
C ALA A 112 -11.29 1.81 -6.93
N ALA A 113 -10.76 2.35 -8.03
CA ALA A 113 -10.61 1.62 -9.28
C ALA A 113 -9.41 0.66 -9.31
N LEU A 114 -8.34 0.97 -8.57
CA LEU A 114 -7.08 0.20 -8.56
C LEU A 114 -7.06 -0.89 -7.49
N VAL A 115 -7.73 -0.68 -6.36
CA VAL A 115 -7.88 -1.72 -5.33
C VAL A 115 -8.67 -2.89 -5.90
N ARG A 116 -8.35 -4.11 -5.44
CA ARG A 116 -9.01 -5.34 -5.88
C ARG A 116 -10.52 -5.19 -5.81
N HIS A 117 -11.18 -5.30 -6.96
CA HIS A 117 -12.61 -5.08 -7.06
C HIS A 117 -13.37 -6.16 -6.27
N PRO A 118 -14.19 -5.81 -5.26
CA PRO A 118 -14.76 -6.78 -4.32
C PRO A 118 -15.66 -7.82 -5.00
N ALA A 119 -16.40 -7.43 -6.03
CA ALA A 119 -17.31 -8.34 -6.74
C ALA A 119 -16.62 -9.23 -7.81
N SER A 120 -15.50 -8.80 -8.39
CA SER A 120 -14.85 -9.54 -9.49
C SER A 120 -13.55 -10.22 -9.07
N GLY A 121 -13.00 -9.87 -7.90
CA GLY A 121 -11.72 -10.34 -7.39
C GLY A 121 -10.52 -9.87 -8.23
N ARG A 122 -10.74 -9.10 -9.30
CA ARG A 122 -9.69 -8.67 -10.23
C ARG A 122 -8.90 -7.52 -9.64
N ASN A 123 -7.59 -7.65 -9.68
CA ASN A 123 -6.64 -6.57 -9.37
C ASN A 123 -6.04 -6.07 -10.71
N PRO A 124 -6.31 -4.82 -11.14
CA PRO A 124 -5.76 -4.27 -12.37
C PRO A 124 -4.24 -4.11 -12.35
N LEU A 125 -3.62 -4.10 -11.16
CA LEU A 125 -2.17 -4.02 -10.97
C LEU A 125 -1.49 -5.37 -10.83
N ALA A 126 -2.21 -6.49 -10.93
CA ALA A 126 -1.66 -7.85 -10.89
C ALA A 126 -0.89 -8.17 -12.19
N LEU A 127 0.22 -7.46 -12.40
CA LEU A 127 1.05 -7.50 -13.59
C LEU A 127 2.34 -8.31 -13.37
N ALA A 128 2.45 -9.07 -12.29
CA ALA A 128 3.60 -9.94 -12.02
C ALA A 128 3.89 -10.92 -13.17
N ALA A 129 2.83 -11.39 -13.86
CA ALA A 129 2.92 -12.26 -15.04
C ALA A 129 2.95 -11.50 -16.38
N PHE A 130 3.18 -10.18 -16.39
CA PHE A 130 3.21 -9.40 -17.63
C PHE A 130 4.18 -10.02 -18.65
N PRO A 131 3.79 -10.20 -19.92
CA PRO A 131 4.60 -10.92 -20.90
C PRO A 131 5.91 -10.19 -21.15
N LEU A 132 7.03 -10.95 -21.21
CA LEU A 132 8.36 -10.38 -21.45
C LEU A 132 8.48 -9.69 -22.82
N GLY A 133 7.59 -10.04 -23.76
CA GLY A 133 7.39 -9.35 -25.02
C GLY A 133 8.69 -9.13 -25.79
N ARG A 134 8.78 -7.98 -26.48
CA ARG A 134 9.96 -7.59 -27.28
C ARG A 134 11.09 -6.96 -26.47
N SER A 135 10.81 -6.53 -25.24
CA SER A 135 11.80 -5.86 -24.38
C SER A 135 11.68 -6.39 -22.97
N PHE A 136 12.61 -7.28 -22.63
CA PHE A 136 12.74 -7.86 -21.28
C PHE A 136 12.86 -6.76 -20.21
N ALA A 137 13.66 -5.72 -20.48
CA ALA A 137 13.81 -4.59 -19.59
C ALA A 137 12.47 -3.89 -19.33
N ALA A 138 11.75 -3.49 -20.39
CA ALA A 138 10.48 -2.80 -20.24
C ALA A 138 9.44 -3.63 -19.47
N ALA A 139 9.34 -4.93 -19.76
CA ALA A 139 8.44 -5.83 -19.04
C ALA A 139 8.80 -5.98 -17.55
N THR A 140 10.10 -5.99 -17.22
CA THR A 140 10.57 -6.05 -15.83
C THR A 140 10.22 -4.76 -15.08
N TRP A 141 10.40 -3.60 -15.73
CA TRP A 141 9.98 -2.31 -15.19
C TRP A 141 8.47 -2.20 -15.03
N VAL A 142 7.65 -2.82 -15.90
CA VAL A 142 6.18 -2.89 -15.73
C VAL A 142 5.84 -3.65 -14.45
N ARG A 143 6.43 -4.83 -14.26
CA ARG A 143 6.20 -5.68 -13.08
C ARG A 143 6.58 -4.96 -11.79
N PHE A 144 7.78 -4.37 -11.77
CA PHE A 144 8.27 -3.57 -10.65
C PHE A 144 7.33 -2.40 -10.33
N SER A 145 7.00 -1.57 -11.34
CA SER A 145 6.21 -0.35 -11.12
C SER A 145 4.77 -0.68 -10.68
N ALA A 146 4.19 -1.75 -11.21
CA ALA A 146 2.87 -2.21 -10.79
C ALA A 146 2.89 -2.69 -9.33
N ARG A 147 3.91 -3.47 -8.95
CA ARG A 147 4.10 -3.93 -7.56
C ARG A 147 4.33 -2.78 -6.59
N LEU A 148 5.16 -1.81 -6.97
CA LEU A 148 5.39 -0.62 -6.15
C LEU A 148 4.08 0.15 -5.96
N LEU A 149 3.30 0.34 -7.04
CA LEU A 149 2.01 1.03 -6.97
C LEU A 149 1.00 0.30 -6.07
N GLU A 150 0.98 -1.03 -6.07
CA GLU A 150 0.15 -1.80 -5.11
C GLU A 150 0.48 -1.48 -3.66
N LEU A 151 1.78 -1.38 -3.33
CA LEU A 151 2.22 -1.06 -1.96
C LEU A 151 1.87 0.37 -1.58
N LEU A 152 2.03 1.32 -2.51
CA LEU A 152 1.68 2.72 -2.27
C LEU A 152 0.18 2.91 -2.00
N LEU A 153 -0.69 2.09 -2.59
CA LEU A 153 -2.13 2.11 -2.33
C LEU A 153 -2.51 1.58 -0.93
N LEU A 154 -1.61 0.88 -0.24
CA LEU A 154 -1.80 0.40 1.12
C LEU A 154 -1.32 1.40 2.18
N LEU A 155 -0.61 2.45 1.77
CA LEU A 155 -0.15 3.49 2.68
C LEU A 155 -1.33 4.38 3.14
N PRO A 156 -1.25 4.98 4.34
CA PRO A 156 -2.23 5.96 4.78
C PRO A 156 -2.27 7.15 3.82
N ASP A 157 -3.45 7.76 3.69
CA ASP A 157 -3.70 8.82 2.71
C ASP A 157 -2.80 10.05 2.97
N SER A 158 -1.99 10.42 1.98
CA SER A 158 -1.04 11.55 2.06
C SER A 158 -1.70 12.94 2.12
N SER A 159 -3.01 13.01 2.35
CA SER A 159 -3.74 14.26 2.57
C SER A 159 -3.45 14.86 3.95
N HIS A 160 -2.98 14.04 4.90
CA HIS A 160 -2.26 14.49 6.08
C HIS A 160 -0.78 14.22 5.84
N ASP A 161 0.08 15.14 6.30
CA ASP A 161 1.51 14.86 6.33
C ASP A 161 1.66 13.60 7.19
N ALA A 162 1.97 12.45 6.59
CA ALA A 162 1.96 11.18 7.32
C ALA A 162 3.06 11.10 8.39
N ALA A 163 3.93 12.11 8.44
CA ALA A 163 4.91 12.39 9.48
C ALA A 163 4.43 13.43 10.53
N ASP A 164 3.16 13.87 10.46
CA ASP A 164 2.55 14.75 11.43
C ASP A 164 2.55 14.11 12.82
N ALA A 165 3.13 14.81 13.78
CA ALA A 165 3.29 14.32 15.13
C ALA A 165 1.93 14.09 15.80
N ASP A 166 0.95 14.96 15.56
CA ASP A 166 -0.37 14.85 16.18
C ASP A 166 -1.12 13.60 15.70
N TYR A 167 -0.98 13.28 14.40
CA TYR A 167 -1.49 12.04 13.82
C TYR A 167 -0.85 10.83 14.50
N LEU A 168 0.48 10.78 14.55
CA LEU A 168 1.21 9.66 15.13
C LEU A 168 0.85 9.47 16.60
N ILE A 169 0.80 10.55 17.39
CA ILE A 169 0.40 10.57 18.80
C ILE A 169 -0.97 9.91 19.03
N ALA A 170 -1.93 10.18 18.14
CA ALA A 170 -3.28 9.64 18.25
C ALA A 170 -3.40 8.15 17.86
N LEU A 171 -2.46 7.61 17.07
CA LEU A 171 -2.54 6.22 16.60
C LEU A 171 -2.26 5.20 17.71
N PRO A 172 -3.03 4.09 17.81
CA PRO A 172 -2.67 2.99 18.71
C PRO A 172 -1.36 2.30 18.29
N ASN A 173 -0.59 1.81 19.26
CA ASN A 173 0.68 1.09 19.04
C ASN A 173 0.67 0.07 17.88
N PRO A 174 -0.29 -0.88 17.79
CA PRO A 174 -0.31 -1.84 16.68
C PRO A 174 -0.50 -1.19 15.31
N HIS A 175 -1.17 -0.03 15.23
CA HIS A 175 -1.34 0.69 13.96
C HIS A 175 -0.05 1.41 13.55
N VAL A 176 0.68 2.01 14.50
CA VAL A 176 2.00 2.61 14.21
C VAL A 176 2.97 1.54 13.69
N ILE A 177 2.96 0.35 14.31
CA ILE A 177 3.80 -0.79 13.87
C ILE A 177 3.37 -1.28 12.48
N ALA A 178 2.07 -1.41 12.23
CA ALA A 178 1.56 -1.83 10.92
C ALA A 178 1.92 -0.82 9.81
N GLU A 179 1.78 0.48 10.07
CA GLU A 179 2.21 1.50 9.11
C GLU A 179 3.71 1.49 8.89
N LEU A 180 4.52 1.35 9.96
CA LEU A 180 5.97 1.22 9.85
C LEU A 180 6.34 0.03 8.94
N SER A 181 5.67 -1.11 9.09
CA SER A 181 5.85 -2.28 8.22
C SER A 181 5.49 -1.96 6.76
N ALA A 182 4.38 -1.26 6.52
CA ALA A 182 3.96 -0.87 5.18
C ALA A 182 4.98 0.05 4.48
N TYR A 183 5.53 1.04 5.18
CA TYR A 183 6.60 1.89 4.64
C TYR A 183 7.91 1.11 4.42
N ALA A 184 8.27 0.20 5.33
CA ALA A 184 9.41 -0.69 5.14
C ALA A 184 9.26 -1.58 3.90
N SER A 185 8.05 -2.05 3.60
CA SER A 185 7.77 -2.81 2.37
C SER A 185 7.95 -1.98 1.10
N VAL A 186 7.64 -0.68 1.13
CA VAL A 186 7.90 0.23 -0.01
C VAL A 186 9.41 0.40 -0.23
N ALA A 187 10.18 0.65 0.83
CA ALA A 187 11.63 0.75 0.76
C ALA A 187 12.26 -0.55 0.21
N ASP A 188 11.83 -1.70 0.71
CA ASP A 188 12.31 -3.00 0.24
C ASP A 188 11.93 -3.28 -1.23
N ALA A 189 10.72 -2.88 -1.66
CA ALA A 189 10.34 -2.99 -3.07
C ALA A 189 11.25 -2.14 -3.96
N VAL A 190 11.53 -0.90 -3.58
CA VAL A 190 12.44 -0.01 -4.33
C VAL A 190 13.87 -0.57 -4.37
N ARG A 191 14.35 -1.17 -3.28
CA ARG A 191 15.64 -1.87 -3.23
C ARG A 191 15.72 -3.02 -4.24
N GLN A 192 14.60 -3.71 -4.47
CA GLN A 192 14.47 -4.78 -5.46
C GLN A 192 14.21 -4.27 -6.90
N ALA A 193 14.35 -2.97 -7.15
CA ALA A 193 14.18 -2.41 -8.48
C ALA A 193 15.15 -3.03 -9.50
N PRO A 194 14.78 -3.12 -10.78
CA PRO A 194 15.70 -3.56 -11.82
C PRO A 194 16.91 -2.62 -11.93
N PRO A 195 18.10 -3.13 -12.32
CA PRO A 195 19.29 -2.31 -12.42
C PRO A 195 19.09 -1.19 -13.46
N PRO A 196 19.60 0.03 -13.25
CA PRO A 196 19.51 1.11 -14.23
C PRO A 196 20.28 0.79 -15.51
N SER A 197 21.26 -0.13 -15.47
CA SER A 197 21.94 -0.66 -16.67
C SER A 197 21.01 -1.45 -17.60
N SER A 198 19.86 -1.94 -17.08
CA SER A 198 18.79 -2.51 -17.92
C SER A 198 17.97 -1.45 -18.65
N ALA A 199 18.06 -0.18 -18.24
CA ALA A 199 17.44 0.93 -18.94
C ALA A 199 18.30 1.28 -20.17
N PRO A 200 17.74 1.25 -21.39
CA PRO A 200 18.44 1.80 -22.54
C PRO A 200 18.81 3.26 -22.25
N GLN A 201 20.04 3.68 -22.60
CA GLN A 201 20.59 5.01 -22.28
C GLN A 201 19.70 6.19 -22.73
N HIS A 202 18.71 5.95 -23.61
CA HIS A 202 17.77 6.94 -24.13
C HIS A 202 16.30 6.66 -23.79
N ASN A 203 15.99 5.78 -22.82
CA ASN A 203 14.62 5.52 -22.40
C ASN A 203 14.17 6.48 -21.27
N GLY A 204 13.78 7.69 -21.65
CA GLY A 204 13.33 8.73 -20.71
C GLY A 204 12.17 8.31 -19.81
N LEU A 205 11.35 7.36 -20.24
CA LEU A 205 10.24 6.85 -19.46
C LEU A 205 10.69 5.92 -18.30
N ILE A 206 11.76 5.13 -18.47
CA ILE A 206 12.31 4.35 -17.35
C ILE A 206 12.99 5.28 -16.34
N TRP A 207 13.69 6.31 -16.82
CA TRP A 207 14.28 7.33 -15.94
C TRP A 207 13.23 8.09 -15.14
N GLU A 208 12.07 8.38 -15.74
CA GLU A 208 10.96 8.98 -15.00
C GLU A 208 10.40 8.05 -13.92
N LEU A 209 10.36 6.73 -14.17
CA LEU A 209 9.97 5.74 -13.15
C LEU A 209 10.99 5.64 -12.03
N ILE A 210 12.29 5.66 -12.34
CA ILE A 210 13.36 5.69 -11.33
C ILE A 210 13.19 6.94 -10.45
N ARG A 211 13.00 8.11 -11.08
CA ARG A 211 12.79 9.37 -10.38
C ARG A 211 11.58 9.32 -9.44
N LEU A 212 10.45 8.79 -9.91
CA LEU A 212 9.23 8.61 -9.09
C LEU A 212 9.44 7.60 -7.94
N ALA A 213 10.13 6.49 -8.21
CA ALA A 213 10.43 5.48 -7.19
C ALA A 213 11.40 6.01 -6.12
N GLU A 214 12.34 6.87 -6.50
CA GLU A 214 13.21 7.58 -5.56
C GLU A 214 12.41 8.53 -4.66
N GLU A 215 11.46 9.29 -5.23
CA GLU A 215 10.55 10.12 -4.42
C GLU A 215 9.74 9.28 -3.43
N ASP A 216 9.21 8.14 -3.87
CA ASP A 216 8.49 7.18 -3.01
C ASP A 216 9.35 6.66 -1.87
N ARG A 217 10.60 6.30 -2.17
CA ARG A 217 11.57 5.83 -1.18
C ARG A 217 11.91 6.92 -0.17
N VAL A 218 12.18 8.14 -0.62
CA VAL A 218 12.48 9.28 0.27
C VAL A 218 11.28 9.61 1.17
N ALA A 219 10.06 9.55 0.63
CA ALA A 219 8.86 9.71 1.43
C ALA A 219 8.70 8.58 2.46
N ALA A 220 8.94 7.33 2.07
CA ALA A 220 8.91 6.19 2.97
C ALA A 220 9.97 6.30 4.08
N GLU A 221 11.19 6.72 3.75
CA GLU A 221 12.29 6.92 4.69
C GLU A 221 11.94 7.94 5.79
N ARG A 222 11.39 9.10 5.41
CA ARG A 222 10.91 10.12 6.37
C ARG A 222 9.84 9.56 7.29
N ASN A 223 8.90 8.79 6.74
CA ASN A 223 7.81 8.18 7.48
C ASN A 223 8.28 7.05 8.41
N ILE A 224 9.28 6.28 8.01
CA ILE A 224 9.97 5.29 8.84
C ILE A 224 10.64 6.00 10.02
N ALA A 225 11.43 7.05 9.76
CA ALA A 225 12.11 7.81 10.80
C ALA A 225 11.15 8.36 11.85
N ALA A 226 10.03 8.96 11.42
CA ALA A 226 9.00 9.49 12.31
C ALA A 226 8.37 8.39 13.20
N ARG A 227 8.05 7.22 12.62
CA ARG A 227 7.44 6.10 13.36
C ARG A 227 8.43 5.39 14.27
N VAL A 228 9.70 5.28 13.88
CA VAL A 228 10.79 4.80 14.75
C VAL A 228 10.95 5.73 15.95
N HIS A 229 10.95 7.03 15.72
CA HIS A 229 11.02 8.01 16.81
C HIS A 229 9.84 7.85 17.78
N GLU A 230 8.60 7.84 17.25
CA GLU A 230 7.39 7.69 18.08
C GLU A 230 7.38 6.38 18.89
N MET A 231 7.72 5.25 18.25
CA MET A 231 7.78 3.97 18.95
C MET A 231 8.87 3.95 20.02
N GLY A 232 9.95 4.71 19.83
CA GLY A 232 11.00 4.93 20.83
C GLY A 232 10.51 5.59 22.12
N GLU A 233 9.58 6.53 22.01
CA GLU A 233 8.93 7.19 23.15
C GLU A 233 7.93 6.25 23.84
N ARG A 234 7.29 5.37 23.08
CA ARG A 234 6.22 4.48 23.57
C ARG A 234 6.66 3.11 24.03
N LEU A 235 7.94 2.76 23.93
CA LEU A 235 8.47 1.43 24.24
C LEU A 235 7.96 0.83 25.56
N ALA A 236 7.85 1.64 26.62
CA ALA A 236 7.40 1.18 27.94
C ALA A 236 5.93 0.72 27.97
N THR A 237 5.11 1.22 27.02
CA THR A 237 3.67 0.95 26.94
C THR A 237 3.34 -0.31 26.13
N LEU A 238 4.32 -0.89 25.43
CA LEU A 238 4.09 -2.01 24.53
C LEU A 238 3.70 -3.29 25.27
N THR A 239 2.76 -4.02 24.68
CA THR A 239 2.50 -5.42 25.04
C THR A 239 3.63 -6.31 24.54
N LEU A 240 3.69 -7.57 25.01
CA LEU A 240 4.68 -8.51 24.50
C LEU A 240 4.50 -8.75 22.99
N ALA A 241 3.26 -8.87 22.52
CA ALA A 241 2.96 -9.08 21.11
C ALA A 241 3.45 -7.89 20.26
N ASP A 242 3.10 -6.67 20.65
CA ASP A 242 3.53 -5.45 19.93
C ASP A 242 5.05 -5.32 19.91
N ALA A 243 5.73 -5.63 21.02
CA ALA A 243 7.19 -5.55 21.11
C ALA A 243 7.87 -6.58 20.19
N VAL A 244 7.34 -7.80 20.09
CA VAL A 244 7.84 -8.82 19.15
C VAL A 244 7.64 -8.38 17.71
N GLU A 245 6.44 -7.88 17.37
CA GLU A 245 6.14 -7.39 16.03
C GLU A 245 7.04 -6.22 15.64
N LEU A 246 7.24 -5.25 16.54
CA LEU A 246 8.15 -4.13 16.34
C LEU A 246 9.59 -4.61 16.05
N VAL A 247 10.11 -5.59 16.80
CA VAL A 247 11.45 -6.15 16.53
C VAL A 247 11.52 -6.77 15.14
N CYS A 248 10.50 -7.50 14.70
CA CYS A 248 10.46 -8.08 13.36
C CYS A 248 10.49 -7.00 12.27
N VAL A 249 9.68 -5.95 12.42
CA VAL A 249 9.62 -4.84 11.45
C VAL A 249 10.94 -4.07 11.40
N LEU A 250 11.58 -3.82 12.55
CA LEU A 250 12.86 -3.10 12.58
C LEU A 250 14.01 -3.90 11.93
N ARG A 251 13.98 -5.23 12.04
CA ARG A 251 14.92 -6.09 11.30
C ARG A 251 14.75 -5.95 9.79
N GLN A 252 13.51 -5.88 9.30
CA GLN A 252 13.22 -5.63 7.88
C GLN A 252 13.77 -4.27 7.42
N VAL A 253 13.65 -3.22 8.25
CA VAL A 253 14.24 -1.90 7.96
C VAL A 253 15.76 -1.97 7.87
N GLU A 254 16.41 -2.71 8.77
CA GLU A 254 17.88 -2.89 8.75
C GLU A 254 18.37 -3.67 7.52
N GLU A 255 17.64 -4.69 7.09
CA GLU A 255 17.95 -5.44 5.87
C GLU A 255 17.87 -4.55 4.62
N SER A 256 17.05 -3.50 4.68
CA SER A 256 16.85 -2.53 3.60
C SER A 256 18.01 -1.53 3.43
N THR A 257 19.02 -1.54 4.31
CA THR A 257 20.23 -0.69 4.22
C THR A 257 21.17 -1.10 3.08
N SER A 258 21.18 -2.38 2.73
CA SER A 258 22.06 -2.92 1.70
C SER A 258 21.53 -2.55 0.31
N SER A 259 21.85 -1.34 -0.16
CA SER A 259 21.69 -1.02 -1.57
C SER A 259 22.47 -2.06 -2.37
N PRO A 260 21.88 -2.68 -3.42
CA PRO A 260 22.69 -3.42 -4.37
C PRO A 260 23.81 -2.49 -4.84
N ALA A 261 25.04 -3.00 -4.87
CA ALA A 261 26.28 -2.23 -5.01
C ALA A 261 26.33 -1.31 -6.24
N ASP A 262 25.42 -1.53 -7.20
CA ASP A 262 25.41 -0.90 -8.50
C ASP A 262 24.54 0.38 -8.59
N TRP A 263 23.61 0.67 -7.66
CA TRP A 263 22.82 1.92 -7.71
C TRP A 263 22.34 2.48 -6.36
N LYS A 264 23.01 3.55 -5.91
CA LYS A 264 22.83 4.19 -4.59
C LYS A 264 21.43 4.75 -4.31
N TRP A 265 20.62 5.01 -5.34
CA TRP A 265 19.30 5.64 -5.17
C TRP A 265 18.26 4.73 -4.50
N ALA A 266 18.53 3.42 -4.39
CA ALA A 266 17.56 2.44 -3.91
C ALA A 266 17.72 2.02 -2.44
N GLY A 267 18.80 2.44 -1.77
CA GLY A 267 19.03 2.17 -0.33
C GLY A 267 18.35 3.19 0.59
N LEU A 268 18.13 2.80 1.84
CA LEU A 268 17.77 3.75 2.91
C LEU A 268 18.98 4.52 3.43
N ASP A 269 18.74 5.69 4.02
CA ASP A 269 19.77 6.44 4.73
C ASP A 269 20.28 5.68 5.99
N GLU A 270 21.60 5.64 6.15
CA GLU A 270 22.26 4.93 7.25
C GLU A 270 21.92 5.50 8.63
N ALA A 271 21.56 6.79 8.74
CA ALA A 271 21.12 7.36 10.01
C ALA A 271 19.75 6.79 10.43
N VAL A 272 18.82 6.67 9.48
CA VAL A 272 17.49 6.08 9.72
C VAL A 272 17.62 4.61 10.10
N VAL A 273 18.47 3.86 9.41
CA VAL A 273 18.75 2.45 9.75
C VAL A 273 19.44 2.34 11.12
N GLY A 274 20.36 3.26 11.43
CA GLY A 274 21.00 3.35 12.74
C GLY A 274 20.03 3.58 13.89
N GLU A 275 19.04 4.47 13.71
CA GLU A 275 17.97 4.68 14.69
C GLU A 275 17.07 3.45 14.84
N ALA A 276 16.70 2.81 13.71
CA ALA A 276 15.90 1.59 13.73
C ALA A 276 16.62 0.47 14.50
N ARG A 277 17.93 0.31 14.31
CA ARG A 277 18.75 -0.66 15.04
C ARG A 277 18.78 -0.37 16.54
N ARG A 278 19.01 0.88 16.93
CA ARG A 278 18.98 1.31 18.35
C ARG A 278 17.63 1.02 18.99
N LEU A 279 16.54 1.31 18.28
CA LEU A 279 15.20 1.00 18.75
C LEU A 279 14.97 -0.50 18.90
N ARG A 280 15.45 -1.30 17.94
CA ARG A 280 15.30 -2.76 17.97
C ARG A 280 15.96 -3.35 19.20
N GLU A 281 17.20 -2.96 19.50
CA GLU A 281 17.93 -3.45 20.68
C GLU A 281 17.17 -3.14 21.98
N ARG A 282 16.64 -1.92 22.11
CA ARG A 282 15.78 -1.53 23.23
C ARG A 282 14.47 -2.33 23.29
N ALA A 283 13.85 -2.60 22.15
CA ALA A 283 12.63 -3.41 22.05
C ALA A 283 12.88 -4.88 22.43
N GLU A 284 14.03 -5.45 22.05
CA GLU A 284 14.45 -6.81 22.45
C GLU A 284 14.58 -6.92 23.98
N GLU A 285 15.11 -5.90 24.66
CA GLU A 285 15.10 -5.86 26.13
C GLU A 285 13.69 -5.88 26.72
N VAL A 286 12.75 -5.13 26.12
CA VAL A 286 11.34 -5.12 26.54
C VAL A 286 10.72 -6.51 26.37
N VAL A 287 10.97 -7.18 25.24
CA VAL A 287 10.53 -8.56 24.99
C VAL A 287 11.06 -9.51 26.05
N LEU A 288 12.36 -9.44 26.36
CA LEU A 288 12.98 -10.28 27.40
C LEU A 288 12.34 -10.05 28.78
N ARG A 289 12.23 -8.79 29.20
CA ARG A 289 11.63 -8.41 30.50
C ARG A 289 10.17 -8.88 30.61
N ARG A 290 9.35 -8.65 29.57
CA ARG A 290 7.94 -9.05 29.53
C ARG A 290 7.78 -10.58 29.52
N THR A 291 8.60 -11.29 28.73
CA THR A 291 8.61 -12.76 28.68
C THR A 291 8.94 -13.36 30.05
N GLU A 292 9.90 -12.79 30.77
CA GLU A 292 10.19 -13.21 32.15
C GLU A 292 9.02 -12.96 33.10
N GLN A 293 8.36 -11.81 33.01
CA GLN A 293 7.19 -11.48 33.83
C GLN A 293 6.05 -12.46 33.58
N GLU A 294 5.72 -12.76 32.32
CA GLU A 294 4.69 -13.75 31.97
C GLU A 294 5.05 -15.14 32.50
N ARG A 295 6.30 -15.59 32.35
CA ARG A 295 6.78 -16.86 32.92
C ARG A 295 6.63 -16.91 34.44
N ARG A 296 6.91 -15.80 35.15
CA ARG A 296 6.72 -15.72 36.61
C ARG A 296 5.24 -15.77 36.99
N LEU A 297 4.37 -15.12 36.24
CA LEU A 297 2.91 -15.17 36.44
C LEU A 297 2.36 -16.58 36.21
N VAL A 298 2.80 -17.28 35.16
CA VAL A 298 2.42 -18.67 34.91
C VAL A 298 2.88 -19.59 36.05
N ARG A 299 4.12 -19.45 36.51
CA ARG A 299 4.63 -20.22 37.67
C ARG A 299 3.85 -19.95 38.95
N ARG A 300 3.40 -18.72 39.16
CA ARG A 300 2.57 -18.34 40.32
C ARG A 300 1.12 -18.83 40.17
N GLY A 301 0.59 -18.85 38.95
CA GLY A 301 -0.74 -19.39 38.63
C GLY A 301 -0.81 -20.91 38.78
N THR A 302 0.24 -21.65 38.43
CA THR A 302 0.32 -23.09 38.68
C THR A 302 0.54 -23.43 40.16
N ALA A 303 1.31 -22.62 40.89
CA ALA A 303 1.45 -22.78 42.34
C ALA A 303 0.20 -22.32 43.13
N GLY A 304 -0.56 -21.35 42.60
CA GLY A 304 -1.79 -20.80 43.19
C GLY A 304 -3.08 -21.50 42.75
N SER A 305 -3.03 -22.37 41.75
CA SER A 305 -4.13 -23.25 41.35
C SER A 305 -4.27 -24.40 42.35
N MET A 306 -4.55 -24.06 43.63
CA MET A 306 -5.26 -24.98 44.50
C MET A 306 -6.67 -25.12 43.92
N SER A 307 -6.90 -26.23 43.22
CA SER A 307 -8.24 -26.75 42.95
C SER A 307 -9.07 -26.58 44.22
N VAL A 308 -10.06 -25.70 44.19
CA VAL A 308 -11.13 -25.65 45.16
C VAL A 308 -11.87 -26.98 45.02
N ARG A 309 -11.38 -28.01 45.72
CA ARG A 309 -12.20 -29.15 46.07
C ARG A 309 -13.21 -28.60 47.05
N VAL A 310 -14.42 -28.38 46.57
CA VAL A 310 -15.59 -28.18 47.41
C VAL A 310 -15.65 -29.39 48.34
N LEU A 311 -15.21 -29.21 49.59
CA LEU A 311 -15.44 -30.15 50.67
C LEU A 311 -16.91 -30.03 51.04
N THR A 312 -17.77 -30.80 50.37
CA THR A 312 -19.06 -31.15 50.94
C THR A 312 -18.79 -32.12 52.09
N GLY A 313 -18.75 -31.58 53.31
CA GLY A 313 -18.75 -32.40 54.51
C GLY A 313 -20.05 -33.20 54.62
N GLY A 314 -19.92 -34.48 54.99
CA GLY A 314 -21.05 -35.29 55.44
C GLY A 314 -21.04 -36.72 54.92
N GLY A 315 -20.34 -37.60 55.64
CA GLY A 315 -20.76 -38.98 55.96
C GLY A 315 -21.07 -39.96 54.83
N GLY A 316 -20.29 -41.05 54.79
CA GLY A 316 -20.79 -42.34 54.30
C GLY A 316 -19.99 -42.96 53.16
N CYS A 317 -19.49 -44.17 53.43
CA CYS A 317 -18.98 -45.19 52.52
C CYS A 317 -19.32 -45.04 51.02
N GLY A 318 -18.31 -45.24 50.17
CA GLY A 318 -18.50 -45.94 48.89
C GLY A 318 -17.91 -45.28 47.65
N GLU A 319 -16.98 -46.00 47.03
CA GLU A 319 -16.57 -45.95 45.62
C GLU A 319 -15.73 -44.77 45.09
N ALA A 320 -14.47 -45.10 44.78
CA ALA A 320 -13.58 -44.29 43.97
C ALA A 320 -14.04 -44.31 42.50
N VAL A 321 -14.61 -43.20 42.04
CA VAL A 321 -14.93 -43.00 40.62
C VAL A 321 -13.63 -42.74 39.84
N ARG A 322 -13.21 -43.71 39.02
CA ARG A 322 -12.19 -43.53 37.98
C ARG A 322 -12.78 -42.69 36.85
N PHE A 323 -12.23 -41.50 36.62
CA PHE A 323 -12.44 -40.79 35.36
C PHE A 323 -11.56 -41.42 34.27
N GLY A 324 -12.18 -42.26 33.43
CA GLY A 324 -11.58 -42.81 32.23
C GLY A 324 -11.52 -41.76 31.13
N SER A 325 -10.30 -41.52 30.62
CA SER A 325 -10.05 -40.84 29.35
C SER A 325 -10.75 -41.59 28.22
N THR A 326 -11.70 -40.96 27.54
CA THR A 326 -12.29 -41.49 26.30
C THR A 326 -11.77 -40.72 25.10
N ARG A 327 -10.81 -41.37 24.46
CA ARG A 327 -10.29 -41.17 23.11
C ARG A 327 -11.44 -41.24 22.12
N TRP A 328 -11.72 -40.17 21.38
CA TRP A 328 -12.61 -40.22 20.22
C TRP A 328 -11.85 -40.82 19.04
N SER A 329 -12.11 -42.09 18.74
CA SER A 329 -11.83 -42.70 17.45
C SER A 329 -13.14 -43.09 16.79
N SER A 330 -13.30 -42.61 15.57
CA SER A 330 -14.29 -42.90 14.54
C SER A 330 -14.77 -44.37 14.48
N THR A 331 -16.02 -44.59 14.03
CA THR A 331 -16.38 -45.11 12.67
C THR A 331 -17.71 -45.90 12.67
N ARG A 332 -18.60 -45.57 11.70
CA ARG A 332 -19.64 -46.36 11.00
C ARG A 332 -20.78 -47.07 11.77
N ARG A 333 -22.00 -46.75 11.36
CA ARG A 333 -22.77 -47.59 10.43
C ARG A 333 -23.36 -46.71 9.32
#